data_AF-A0A931XFJ7-F1
#
_entry.id   AF-A0A931XFJ7-F1
#
_cell.length_a   1.000
_cell.length_b   1.000
_cell.length_c   1.000
_cell.angle_alpha   90.00
_cell.angle_beta   90.00
_cell.angle_gamma   90.00
#
_symmetry.space_group_name_H-M   'P 1'
#
loop_
_entity.id
_entity.type
_entity.pdbx_description
1 polymer ?
#
loop_
_entity_poly.entity_id
_entity_poly.type
_entity_poly.pdbx_seq_one_letter_code
_entity_poly.pdbx_strand_id
1 'polypeptide(L)'
;MNPVHINLKETLQELINVDILITGDPAQQQEELYYNTWGMSFDRDFIKALTIQDINDFVIELIKNRSQQVLDINKGPATFYLWYDEQSVCLCFDILSGDNIKLPFRCKVNQISTPIRIIQDFLKDAQAEIHPLDFQNFKFFEPGDPGWDEFDEEKEEEDISLKTIDVYVTILPQSKIENILKKIISA
;
A
#
# COMPACT_ATOMS: atom_id res chain seq x y z
N MET A 1 -4.50 4.93 8.32
CA MET A 1 -3.97 5.10 6.95
C MET A 1 -3.81 6.57 6.69
N ASN A 2 -2.64 6.96 6.20
CA ASN A 2 -2.29 8.30 5.76
C ASN A 2 -2.58 8.38 4.24
N PRO A 3 -3.68 9.01 3.82
CA PRO A 3 -3.98 9.17 2.41
C PRO A 3 -3.06 10.25 1.81
N VAL A 4 -2.56 10.00 0.60
CA VAL A 4 -1.76 10.97 -0.14
C VAL A 4 -2.20 10.97 -1.60
N HIS A 5 -2.28 12.17 -2.19
CA HIS A 5 -2.64 12.36 -3.58
C HIS A 5 -1.42 12.79 -4.37
N ILE A 6 -1.00 11.96 -5.31
CA ILE A 6 0.23 12.13 -6.09
C ILE A 6 -0.09 12.82 -7.41
N ASN A 7 0.32 14.08 -7.53
CA ASN A 7 0.17 14.87 -8.76
C ASN A 7 1.51 15.17 -9.47
N LEU A 8 2.64 14.96 -8.78
CA LEU A 8 3.99 15.21 -9.29
C LEU A 8 4.96 14.15 -8.77
N LYS A 9 6.14 14.03 -9.41
CA LYS A 9 7.22 13.11 -8.96
C LYS A 9 7.80 13.51 -7.60
N GLU A 10 7.80 14.80 -7.28
CA GLU A 10 8.31 15.34 -6.02
C GLU A 10 7.53 14.79 -4.82
N THR A 11 6.22 14.58 -4.96
CA THR A 11 5.38 13.99 -3.90
C THR A 11 5.79 12.55 -3.59
N LEU A 12 6.17 11.78 -4.61
CA LEU A 12 6.73 10.43 -4.41
C LEU A 12 8.07 10.50 -3.67
N GLN A 13 8.91 11.47 -4.00
CA GLN A 13 10.19 11.68 -3.33
C GLN A 13 10.03 12.12 -1.87
N GLU A 14 9.01 12.92 -1.55
CA GLU A 14 8.66 13.25 -0.17
C GLU A 14 8.30 11.99 0.61
N LEU A 15 7.45 11.12 0.05
CA LEU A 15 7.08 9.85 0.69
C LEU A 15 8.27 8.94 0.96
N ILE A 16 9.24 8.88 0.05
CA ILE A 16 10.48 8.12 0.28
C ILE A 16 11.21 8.59 1.53
N ASN A 17 11.11 9.88 1.89
CA ASN A 17 11.88 10.47 3.00
C ASN A 17 11.10 10.60 4.31
N VAL A 18 9.80 10.30 4.34
CA VAL A 18 9.04 10.35 5.60
C VAL A 18 9.60 9.36 6.62
N ASP A 19 9.70 9.81 7.86
CA ASP A 19 10.12 8.98 8.99
C ASP A 19 9.13 7.83 9.24
N ILE A 20 9.64 6.68 9.68
CA ILE A 20 8.82 5.56 10.14
C ILE A 20 8.85 5.40 11.66
N LEU A 21 7.79 4.79 12.18
CA LEU A 21 7.73 4.38 13.57
C LEU A 21 7.98 2.88 13.68
N ILE A 22 9.08 2.48 14.31
CA ILE A 22 9.36 1.08 14.65
C ILE A 22 9.68 1.02 16.14
N THR A 23 8.81 0.36 16.90
CA THR A 23 8.88 0.24 18.36
C THR A 23 9.59 -1.03 18.78
N GLY A 24 9.39 -2.13 18.03
CA GLY A 24 9.85 -3.47 18.41
C GLY A 24 9.06 -4.09 19.56
N ASP A 25 7.97 -3.44 20.00
CA ASP A 25 7.08 -3.92 21.05
C ASP A 25 5.74 -4.36 20.46
N PRO A 26 5.36 -5.65 20.56
CA PRO A 26 4.06 -6.13 20.12
C PRO A 26 2.87 -5.36 20.74
N ALA A 27 3.02 -4.80 21.94
CA ALA A 27 1.97 -3.99 22.58
C ALA A 27 1.74 -2.65 21.88
N GLN A 28 2.71 -2.15 21.10
CA GLN A 28 2.66 -0.88 20.37
C GLN A 28 2.53 -1.08 18.85
N GLN A 29 2.41 -2.32 18.38
CA GLN A 29 2.30 -2.63 16.95
C GLN A 29 1.10 -1.93 16.27
N GLN A 30 0.03 -1.66 17.02
CA GLN A 30 -1.11 -0.91 16.48
C GLN A 30 -0.79 0.57 16.24
N GLU A 31 0.12 1.16 17.01
CA GLU A 31 0.60 2.52 16.77
C GLU A 31 1.45 2.57 15.50
N GLU A 32 2.34 1.58 15.31
CA GLU A 32 3.12 1.41 14.07
C GLU A 32 2.18 1.31 12.86
N LEU A 33 1.13 0.47 12.96
CA LEU A 33 0.14 0.30 11.90
C LEU A 33 -0.48 1.63 11.47
N TYR A 34 -0.95 2.43 12.43
CA TYR A 34 -1.59 3.71 12.11
C TYR A 34 -0.61 4.73 11.54
N TYR A 35 0.62 4.77 12.05
CA TYR A 35 1.63 5.72 11.66
C TYR A 35 2.25 5.39 10.29
N ASN A 36 2.51 4.12 10.02
CA ASN A 36 3.24 3.67 8.83
C ASN A 36 2.34 3.26 7.66
N THR A 37 1.01 3.13 7.83
CA THR A 37 0.13 2.77 6.71
C THR A 37 -0.10 3.97 5.80
N TRP A 38 0.28 3.86 4.53
CA TRP A 38 0.05 4.86 3.48
C TRP A 38 -0.87 4.32 2.38
N GLY A 39 -1.74 5.19 1.86
CA GLY A 39 -2.56 4.92 0.68
C GLY A 39 -2.35 6.01 -0.36
N MET A 40 -1.81 5.65 -1.51
CA MET A 40 -1.49 6.58 -2.60
C MET A 40 -2.56 6.53 -3.68
N SER A 41 -3.23 7.66 -3.88
CA SER A 41 -4.03 7.94 -5.08
C SER A 41 -3.24 8.86 -6.01
N PHE A 42 -3.57 8.91 -7.29
CA PHE A 42 -2.80 9.69 -8.26
C PHE A 42 -3.73 10.61 -9.05
N ASP A 43 -3.21 11.79 -9.40
CA ASP A 43 -3.87 12.69 -10.35
C ASP A 43 -4.04 12.00 -11.70
N ARG A 44 -5.15 12.29 -12.38
CA ARG A 44 -5.55 11.63 -13.62
C ARG A 44 -4.52 11.83 -14.75
N ASP A 45 -4.01 13.04 -14.91
CA ASP A 45 -3.09 13.33 -16.00
C ASP A 45 -1.71 12.78 -15.67
N PHE A 46 -1.33 12.85 -14.39
CA PHE A 46 -0.08 12.29 -13.91
C PHE A 46 -0.04 10.75 -14.05
N ILE A 47 -1.08 10.03 -13.62
CA ILE A 47 -1.09 8.55 -13.65
C ILE A 47 -1.07 7.98 -15.07
N LYS A 48 -1.64 8.71 -16.04
CA LYS A 48 -1.60 8.34 -17.47
C LYS A 48 -0.18 8.39 -18.06
N ALA A 49 0.71 9.19 -17.48
CA ALA A 49 2.10 9.29 -17.90
C ALA A 49 3.02 8.25 -17.22
N LEU A 50 2.54 7.57 -16.18
CA LEU A 50 3.34 6.62 -15.41
C LEU A 50 3.34 5.24 -16.06
N THR A 51 4.52 4.61 -16.05
CA THR A 51 4.70 3.22 -16.43
C THR A 51 4.80 2.31 -15.21
N ILE A 52 4.67 1.01 -15.43
CA ILE A 52 4.95 -0.01 -14.40
C ILE A 52 6.37 0.17 -13.83
N GLN A 53 7.33 0.53 -14.69
CA GLN A 53 8.72 0.71 -14.27
C GLN A 53 8.88 1.92 -13.35
N ASP A 54 8.21 3.04 -13.62
CA ASP A 54 8.29 4.24 -12.77
C ASP A 54 7.83 3.93 -11.34
N ILE A 55 6.70 3.22 -11.18
CA ILE A 55 6.18 2.84 -9.87
C ILE A 55 7.08 1.80 -9.21
N ASN A 56 7.59 0.83 -9.97
CA ASN A 56 8.51 -0.18 -9.44
C ASN A 56 9.84 0.44 -8.96
N ASP A 57 10.38 1.42 -9.68
CA ASP A 57 11.58 2.15 -9.27
C ASP A 57 11.34 2.93 -7.98
N PHE A 58 10.18 3.59 -7.85
CA PHE A 58 9.74 4.20 -6.59
C PHE A 58 9.69 3.18 -5.44
N VAL A 59 9.08 2.00 -5.64
CA VAL A 59 8.99 0.97 -4.59
C VAL A 59 10.38 0.48 -4.16
N ILE A 60 11.30 0.28 -5.12
CA ILE A 60 12.69 -0.10 -4.82
C ILE A 60 13.39 0.98 -3.99
N GLU A 61 13.25 2.24 -4.37
CA GLU A 61 13.85 3.36 -3.65
C GLU A 61 13.27 3.52 -2.25
N LEU A 62 11.95 3.39 -2.10
CA LEU A 62 11.25 3.37 -0.83
C LEU A 62 11.79 2.27 0.08
N ILE A 63 11.84 1.02 -0.38
CA ILE A 63 12.36 -0.13 0.39
C ILE A 63 13.81 0.09 0.82
N LYS A 64 14.64 0.66 -0.06
CA LYS A 64 16.03 0.99 0.25
C LYS A 64 16.14 2.03 1.36
N ASN A 65 15.39 3.13 1.26
CA ASN A 65 15.39 4.18 2.28
C ASN A 65 14.86 3.63 3.62
N ARG A 66 13.75 2.89 3.59
CA ARG A 66 13.15 2.29 4.77
C ARG A 66 14.04 1.25 5.43
N SER A 67 14.80 0.47 4.65
CA SER A 67 15.83 -0.41 5.20
C SER A 67 16.88 0.36 6.00
N GLN A 68 17.29 1.54 5.52
CA GLN A 68 18.24 2.39 6.25
C GLN A 68 17.61 2.93 7.53
N GLN A 69 16.37 3.43 7.49
CA GLN A 69 15.67 3.90 8.69
C GLN A 69 15.52 2.79 9.75
N VAL A 70 15.18 1.56 9.34
CA VAL A 70 15.09 0.40 10.25
C VAL A 70 16.45 0.12 10.92
N LEU A 71 17.55 0.21 10.16
CA LEU A 71 18.90 0.06 10.70
C LEU A 71 19.23 1.16 11.71
N ASP A 72 18.89 2.41 11.41
CA ASP A 72 19.18 3.56 12.25
C ASP A 72 18.37 3.53 13.56
N ILE A 73 17.11 3.08 13.49
CA ILE A 73 16.24 2.88 14.65
C ILE A 73 16.72 1.72 15.54
N ASN A 74 17.31 0.67 14.94
CA ASN A 74 17.95 -0.47 15.62
C ASN A 74 17.04 -1.18 16.65
N LYS A 75 15.81 -1.50 16.25
CA LYS A 75 14.82 -2.22 17.07
C LYS A 75 14.55 -3.66 16.61
N GLY A 76 15.37 -4.17 15.68
CA GLY A 76 15.20 -5.48 15.06
C GLY A 76 14.69 -5.38 13.61
N PRO A 77 14.37 -6.53 12.98
CA PRO A 77 13.82 -6.53 11.63
C PRO A 77 12.42 -5.93 11.60
N ALA A 78 12.00 -5.49 10.41
CA ALA A 78 10.66 -5.02 10.15
C ALA A 78 10.11 -5.67 8.87
N THR A 79 8.80 -5.88 8.82
CA THR A 79 8.11 -6.41 7.64
C THR A 79 7.50 -5.25 6.85
N PHE A 80 7.99 -5.02 5.63
CA PHE A 80 7.36 -4.15 4.64
C PHE A 80 6.36 -4.96 3.82
N TYR A 81 5.20 -4.38 3.57
CA TYR A 81 4.22 -4.97 2.67
C TYR A 81 3.48 -3.92 1.84
N LEU A 82 3.08 -4.32 0.63
CA LEU A 82 2.42 -3.47 -0.37
C LEU A 82 1.27 -4.24 -1.03
N TRP A 83 0.15 -3.56 -1.25
CA TRP A 83 -1.06 -4.12 -1.87
C TRP A 83 -1.81 -3.05 -2.66
N TYR A 84 -2.70 -3.48 -3.54
CA TYR A 84 -3.64 -2.61 -4.24
C TYR A 84 -5.01 -2.72 -3.56
N ASP A 85 -5.56 -1.58 -3.13
CA ASP A 85 -6.92 -1.49 -2.64
C ASP A 85 -7.85 -1.09 -3.79
N GLU A 86 -8.51 -2.08 -4.37
CA GLU A 86 -9.47 -1.94 -5.47
C GLU A 86 -10.67 -1.04 -5.10
N GLN A 87 -11.10 -1.00 -3.84
CA GLN A 87 -12.28 -0.24 -3.45
C GLN A 87 -12.01 1.27 -3.45
N SER A 88 -10.80 1.67 -3.08
CA SER A 88 -10.37 3.07 -3.03
C SER A 88 -9.49 3.47 -4.22
N VAL A 89 -9.18 2.53 -5.11
CA VAL A 89 -8.22 2.67 -6.22
C VAL A 89 -6.90 3.29 -5.72
N CYS A 90 -6.38 2.74 -4.62
CA CYS A 90 -5.15 3.22 -3.99
C CYS A 90 -4.06 2.14 -3.98
N LEU A 91 -2.83 2.56 -4.27
CA LEU A 91 -1.65 1.73 -4.03
C LEU A 91 -1.20 1.95 -2.58
N CYS A 92 -1.27 0.90 -1.78
CA CYS A 92 -1.07 0.97 -0.34
C CYS A 92 0.20 0.25 0.09
N PHE A 93 0.85 0.75 1.13
CA PHE A 93 1.98 0.09 1.77
C PHE A 93 2.05 0.39 3.26
N ASP A 94 2.77 -0.46 3.99
CA ASP A 94 2.98 -0.31 5.41
C ASP A 94 4.24 -1.08 5.87
N ILE A 95 4.73 -0.75 7.08
CA ILE A 95 5.87 -1.38 7.73
C ILE A 95 5.53 -1.60 9.20
N LEU A 96 5.76 -2.83 9.68
CA LEU A 96 5.57 -3.20 11.07
C LEU A 96 6.83 -3.88 11.61
N SER A 97 7.12 -3.69 12.89
CA SER A 97 8.21 -4.37 13.58
C SER A 97 8.01 -5.89 13.60
N GLY A 98 9.11 -6.62 13.50
CA GLY A 98 9.16 -8.08 13.51
C GLY A 98 9.34 -8.71 12.13
N ASP A 99 9.79 -9.95 12.13
CA ASP A 99 9.72 -10.86 10.99
C ASP A 99 8.52 -11.81 11.13
N ASN A 100 8.03 -12.36 10.02
CA ASN A 100 6.96 -13.35 9.99
C ASN A 100 5.68 -12.94 10.75
N ILE A 101 5.38 -11.64 10.76
CA ILE A 101 4.21 -11.12 11.45
C ILE A 101 2.92 -11.58 10.79
N LYS A 102 1.84 -11.64 11.58
CA LYS A 102 0.49 -11.75 11.03
C LYS A 102 0.08 -10.39 10.47
N LEU A 103 -0.07 -10.31 9.15
CA LEU A 103 -0.53 -9.09 8.49
C LEU A 103 -1.98 -8.76 8.91
N PRO A 104 -2.35 -7.47 9.00
CA PRO A 104 -3.64 -7.01 9.53
C PRO A 104 -4.82 -7.19 8.56
N PHE A 105 -4.71 -8.11 7.61
CA PHE A 105 -5.78 -8.42 6.66
C PHE A 105 -6.80 -9.39 7.28
N ARG A 106 -8.09 -9.11 7.07
CA ARG A 106 -9.20 -9.99 7.48
C ARG A 106 -9.60 -10.99 6.39
N CYS A 107 -8.97 -10.91 5.23
CA CYS A 107 -9.19 -11.75 4.07
C CYS A 107 -7.99 -12.70 3.85
N LYS A 108 -8.07 -13.57 2.84
CA LYS A 108 -6.95 -14.43 2.46
C LYS A 108 -5.88 -13.60 1.79
N VAL A 109 -4.62 -13.82 2.18
CA VAL A 109 -3.47 -13.15 1.58
C VAL A 109 -2.71 -14.14 0.70
N ASN A 110 -2.58 -13.82 -0.58
CA ASN A 110 -1.64 -14.46 -1.47
C ASN A 110 -0.34 -13.64 -1.48
N GLN A 111 0.69 -14.15 -0.79
CA GLN A 111 1.98 -13.47 -0.77
C GLN A 111 2.71 -13.69 -2.10
N ILE A 112 3.04 -12.59 -2.77
CA ILE A 112 3.75 -12.62 -4.05
C ILE A 112 5.19 -12.10 -3.88
N SER A 113 6.11 -12.64 -4.69
CA SER A 113 7.55 -12.34 -4.60
C SER A 113 7.98 -11.05 -5.28
N THR A 114 7.10 -10.42 -6.06
CA THR A 114 7.36 -9.21 -6.83
C THR A 114 6.14 -8.29 -6.82
N PRO A 115 6.30 -6.96 -6.69
CA PRO A 115 5.16 -6.04 -6.69
C PRO A 115 4.57 -5.80 -8.08
N ILE A 116 5.19 -6.30 -9.15
CA ILE A 116 4.84 -5.97 -10.54
C ILE A 116 3.37 -6.25 -10.87
N ARG A 117 2.81 -7.38 -10.40
CA ARG A 117 1.40 -7.70 -10.66
C ARG A 117 0.46 -6.71 -9.97
N ILE A 118 0.73 -6.36 -8.71
CA ILE A 118 -0.04 -5.37 -7.96
C ILE A 118 0.02 -4.01 -8.65
N ILE A 119 1.20 -3.60 -9.11
CA ILE A 119 1.39 -2.34 -9.85
C ILE A 119 0.62 -2.35 -11.18
N GLN A 120 0.64 -3.48 -11.89
CA GLN A 120 -0.10 -3.65 -13.15
C GLN A 120 -1.60 -3.49 -12.96
N ASP A 121 -2.17 -4.18 -11.96
CA ASP A 121 -3.60 -4.14 -11.66
C ASP A 121 -4.01 -2.73 -11.20
N PHE A 122 -3.22 -2.11 -10.32
CA PHE A 122 -3.42 -0.72 -9.90
C PHE A 122 -3.40 0.27 -11.07
N LEU A 123 -2.36 0.24 -11.91
CA LEU A 123 -2.24 1.19 -13.03
C LEU A 123 -3.36 1.01 -14.04
N LYS A 124 -3.76 -0.24 -14.32
CA LYS A 124 -4.87 -0.54 -15.23
C LYS A 124 -6.14 0.17 -14.77
N ASP A 125 -6.52 0.03 -13.51
CA ASP A 125 -7.76 0.60 -12.99
C ASP A 125 -7.65 2.11 -12.81
N ALA A 126 -6.53 2.61 -12.26
CA ALA A 126 -6.30 4.03 -12.05
C ALA A 126 -6.25 4.82 -13.37
N GLN A 127 -5.81 4.21 -14.47
CA GLN A 127 -5.79 4.82 -15.80
C GLN A 127 -7.12 4.66 -16.56
N ALA A 128 -7.93 3.64 -16.23
CA ALA A 128 -9.18 3.32 -16.94
C ALA A 128 -10.34 4.29 -16.68
N GLU A 129 -10.11 5.37 -15.92
CA GLU A 129 -11.15 6.32 -15.49
C GLU A 129 -12.30 5.66 -14.70
N ILE A 130 -12.10 4.44 -14.18
CA ILE A 130 -13.04 3.78 -13.28
C ILE A 130 -12.86 4.42 -11.91
N HIS A 131 -13.53 5.55 -11.70
CA HIS A 131 -13.71 6.08 -10.36
C HIS A 131 -14.76 5.20 -9.66
N PRO A 132 -14.50 4.67 -8.45
CA PRO A 132 -15.52 4.00 -7.65
C PRO A 132 -16.75 4.89 -7.38
N LEU A 133 -16.57 6.20 -7.56
CA LEU A 133 -17.56 7.24 -7.35
C LEU A 133 -17.46 8.27 -8.48
N ASP A 134 -17.85 7.91 -9.70
CA ASP A 134 -18.17 8.91 -10.72
C ASP A 134 -19.48 9.62 -10.31
N PHE A 135 -19.35 10.56 -9.36
CA PHE A 135 -20.47 11.34 -8.82
C PHE A 135 -21.21 12.14 -9.90
N GLN A 136 -20.58 12.38 -11.05
CA GLN A 136 -21.23 13.11 -12.15
C GLN A 136 -22.24 12.24 -12.90
N ASN A 137 -22.08 10.91 -12.86
CA ASN A 137 -23.01 9.93 -13.44
C ASN A 137 -23.78 9.12 -12.39
N PHE A 138 -23.59 9.42 -11.11
CA PHE A 138 -24.34 8.78 -10.02
C PHE A 138 -25.78 9.31 -10.04
N LYS A 139 -26.73 8.44 -10.41
CA LYS A 139 -28.15 8.69 -10.13
C LYS A 139 -28.42 8.31 -8.70
N PHE A 140 -28.71 9.30 -7.87
CA PHE A 140 -29.39 9.05 -6.61
C PHE A 140 -30.80 8.56 -6.94
N PHE A 141 -31.17 7.40 -6.43
CA PHE A 141 -32.55 6.92 -6.48
C PHE A 141 -33.30 7.51 -5.29
N GLU A 142 -34.47 8.09 -5.54
CA GLU A 142 -35.37 8.59 -4.51
C GLU A 142 -36.51 7.59 -4.25
N PRO A 143 -37.13 7.61 -3.05
CA PRO A 143 -38.34 6.84 -2.80
C PRO A 143 -39.42 7.08 -3.86
N GLY A 144 -39.73 6.04 -4.63
CA GLY A 144 -40.69 6.09 -5.74
C GLY A 144 -40.07 6.01 -7.15
N ASP A 145 -38.74 5.98 -7.27
CA ASP A 145 -38.09 5.73 -8.56
C ASP A 145 -38.29 4.28 -9.03
N PRO A 146 -38.37 4.03 -10.35
CA PRO A 146 -38.41 2.66 -10.88
C PRO A 146 -37.16 1.89 -10.45
N GLY A 147 -37.35 0.78 -9.71
CA GLY A 147 -36.27 -0.02 -9.13
C GLY A 147 -35.93 0.31 -7.67
N TRP A 148 -36.60 1.29 -7.04
CA TRP A 148 -36.42 1.60 -5.61
C TRP A 148 -36.76 0.40 -4.71
N ASP A 149 -37.86 -0.28 -5.01
CA ASP A 149 -38.32 -1.47 -4.29
C ASP A 149 -37.50 -2.74 -4.64
N GLU A 150 -36.60 -2.66 -5.63
CA GLU A 150 -35.67 -3.75 -6.02
C GLU A 150 -34.31 -3.64 -5.32
N PHE A 151 -34.06 -2.56 -4.56
CA PHE A 151 -32.95 -2.51 -3.61
C PHE A 151 -33.32 -3.32 -2.37
N ASP A 152 -33.39 -4.64 -2.53
CA ASP A 152 -33.38 -5.56 -1.41
C ASP A 152 -32.17 -5.20 -0.51
N GLU A 153 -32.46 -4.82 0.73
CA GLU A 153 -31.44 -4.59 1.77
C GLU A 153 -30.66 -5.87 2.10
N GLU A 154 -31.04 -7.02 1.52
CA GLU A 154 -30.27 -8.25 1.46
C GLU A 154 -29.23 -8.23 0.31
N LYS A 155 -28.39 -7.19 0.23
CA LYS A 155 -27.11 -7.41 -0.45
C LYS A 155 -26.34 -8.41 0.39
N GLU A 156 -26.18 -9.63 -0.12
CA GLU A 156 -25.26 -10.64 0.39
C GLU A 156 -24.01 -9.91 0.92
N GLU A 157 -23.83 -9.89 2.25
CA GLU A 157 -22.55 -9.48 2.82
C GLU A 157 -21.53 -10.43 2.21
N GLU A 158 -20.79 -9.97 1.19
CA GLU A 158 -19.71 -10.73 0.60
C GLU A 158 -18.83 -11.19 1.76
N ASP A 159 -18.75 -12.51 1.95
CA ASP A 159 -17.94 -13.07 3.02
C ASP A 159 -16.47 -12.71 2.72
N ILE A 160 -15.98 -11.67 3.39
CA ILE A 160 -14.63 -11.11 3.23
C ILE A 160 -13.57 -12.21 3.44
N SER A 161 -13.90 -13.30 4.15
CA SER A 161 -13.01 -14.45 4.34
C SER A 161 -12.76 -15.26 3.06
N LEU A 162 -13.62 -15.11 2.04
CA LEU A 162 -13.46 -15.74 0.72
C LEU A 162 -12.62 -14.89 -0.23
N LYS A 163 -12.55 -13.56 -0.04
CA LYS A 163 -11.72 -12.69 -0.88
C LYS A 163 -10.24 -13.02 -0.65
N THR A 164 -9.50 -13.10 -1.75
CA THR A 164 -8.03 -13.23 -1.73
C THR A 164 -7.43 -11.99 -2.35
N ILE A 165 -6.44 -11.40 -1.68
CA ILE A 165 -5.68 -10.26 -2.20
C ILE A 165 -4.22 -10.64 -2.40
N ASP A 166 -3.60 -10.08 -3.44
CA ASP A 166 -2.17 -10.19 -3.65
C ASP A 166 -1.45 -9.14 -2.77
N VAL A 167 -0.46 -9.60 -2.01
CA VAL A 167 0.36 -8.74 -1.14
C VAL A 167 1.83 -9.04 -1.40
N TYR A 168 2.58 -8.02 -1.77
CA TYR A 168 4.04 -8.10 -1.82
C TYR A 168 4.59 -7.91 -0.42
N VAL A 169 5.48 -8.81 0.03
CA VAL A 169 6.06 -8.77 1.38
C VAL A 169 7.58 -8.89 1.30
N THR A 170 8.30 -8.07 2.08
CA THR A 170 9.75 -8.20 2.25
C THR A 170 10.20 -7.83 3.65
N ILE A 171 11.32 -8.39 4.09
CA ILE A 171 11.91 -8.10 5.41
C ILE A 171 12.99 -7.02 5.26
N LEU A 172 12.93 -6.04 6.15
CA LEU A 172 13.87 -4.94 6.28
C LEU A 172 14.73 -5.14 7.54
N PRO A 173 16.01 -4.75 7.53
CA PRO A 173 16.73 -4.25 6.36
C PRO A 173 17.03 -5.38 5.35
N GLN A 174 16.97 -5.07 4.05
CA GLN A 174 17.42 -6.05 3.06
C GLN A 174 18.94 -6.23 3.16
N SER A 175 19.38 -7.47 3.38
CA SER A 175 20.77 -7.90 3.67
C SER A 175 21.85 -7.43 2.68
N LYS A 176 21.48 -6.90 1.51
CA LYS A 176 22.43 -6.23 0.60
C LYS A 176 23.03 -4.95 1.18
N ILE A 177 22.38 -4.29 2.15
CA ILE A 177 22.90 -3.08 2.82
C ILE A 177 23.92 -3.44 3.91
N GLU A 178 23.77 -4.59 4.59
CA GLU A 178 24.69 -5.02 5.65
C GLU A 178 26.14 -5.21 5.16
N ASN A 179 26.33 -5.65 3.91
CA ASN A 179 27.67 -5.81 3.33
C ASN A 179 28.35 -4.47 3.01
N ILE A 180 27.59 -3.38 2.86
CA ILE A 180 28.13 -2.04 2.62
C ILE A 180 28.47 -1.39 3.97
N LEU A 181 27.58 -1.51 4.97
CA LEU A 181 27.82 -0.96 6.30
C LEU A 181 28.95 -1.69 7.07
N LYS A 182 29.05 -3.03 6.94
CA LYS A 182 30.19 -3.76 7.49
C LYS A 182 31.52 -3.31 6.89
N LYS A 183 31.57 -2.96 5.60
CA LYS A 183 32.78 -2.46 4.94
C LYS A 183 33.20 -1.05 5.36
N ILE A 184 32.26 -0.21 5.79
CA ILE A 184 32.55 1.17 6.23
C ILE A 184 33.04 1.19 7.69
N ILE A 185 32.59 0.24 8.52
CA ILE A 185 32.97 0.15 9.94
C ILE A 185 34.27 -0.66 10.14
N SER A 186 34.71 -1.43 9.14
CA SER A 186 35.96 -2.23 9.17
C SER A 186 37.10 -1.67 8.30
N ALA A 187 36.97 -0.43 7.83
CA ALA A 187 38.00 0.34 7.14
C ALA A 187 38.44 1.53 8.00
#